data_AF-A0AAE3UN12-F1
#
_entry.id   AF-A0AAE3UN12-F1
#
_cell.length_a   1.000
_cell.length_b   1.000
_cell.length_c   1.000
_cell.angle_alpha   90.00
_cell.angle_beta   90.00
_cell.angle_gamma   90.00
#
_symmetry.space_group_name_H-M   'P 1'
#
loop_
_entity.id
_entity.type
_entity.pdbx_description
1 polymer ?
#
loop_
_entity_poly.entity_id
_entity_poly.type
_entity_poly.pdbx_seq_one_letter_code
_entity_poly.pdbx_strand_id
1 'polypeptide(L)'
;MSITSVVLTKEQKSIIAEALEVMPEDLEEIKIKANSYKKTSFRDDFSMIFKGNMATLARMDLTPTAFRIVLYLFSVIDYGNIIPDFSQSRIAKDLGLNKSNVSRAFKELFERKILIRDAIDNQVYLNSNLCVKGIPRRFNEDLMDKFRKSRLETEDFANSFNFYRAGSKTKPVKNPKRRYPTDGIPFD
;
A
#
# COMPACT_ATOMS: atom_id res chain seq x y z
N MET A 1 19.64 -24.02 -7.23
CA MET A 1 19.44 -23.28 -8.48
C MET A 1 20.44 -23.83 -9.48
N SER A 2 19.98 -24.50 -10.55
CA SER A 2 20.87 -24.90 -11.64
C SER A 2 21.07 -23.70 -12.56
N ILE A 3 22.31 -23.24 -12.70
CA ILE A 3 22.67 -22.30 -13.77
C ILE A 3 22.93 -23.16 -14.99
N THR A 4 21.99 -23.18 -15.93
CA THR A 4 22.15 -23.85 -17.22
C THR A 4 22.56 -22.80 -18.24
N SER A 5 23.76 -22.93 -18.79
CA SER A 5 24.23 -22.12 -19.92
C SER A 5 23.63 -22.68 -21.21
N VAL A 6 22.78 -21.89 -21.87
CA VAL A 6 22.21 -22.23 -23.19
C VAL A 6 22.96 -21.42 -24.24
N VAL A 7 23.55 -22.10 -25.24
CA VAL A 7 24.22 -21.45 -26.36
C VAL A 7 23.17 -21.11 -27.42
N LEU A 8 23.04 -19.83 -27.76
CA LEU A 8 22.11 -19.36 -28.78
C LEU A 8 22.72 -19.52 -30.19
N THR A 9 21.89 -19.92 -31.15
CA THR A 9 22.26 -19.97 -32.58
C THR A 9 22.34 -18.56 -33.18
N LYS A 10 22.98 -18.43 -34.36
CA LYS A 10 23.09 -17.13 -35.06
C LYS A 10 21.72 -16.54 -35.44
N GLU A 11 20.79 -17.36 -35.89
CA GLU A 11 19.42 -16.93 -36.21
C GLU A 11 18.70 -16.40 -34.97
N GLN A 12 18.80 -17.11 -33.84
CA GLN A 12 18.21 -16.67 -32.57
C GLN A 12 18.82 -15.34 -32.09
N LYS A 13 20.13 -15.15 -32.26
CA LYS A 13 20.78 -13.86 -31.95
C LYS A 13 20.23 -12.72 -32.82
N SER A 14 20.05 -12.95 -34.12
CA SER A 14 19.52 -11.94 -35.04
C SER A 14 18.09 -11.52 -34.68
N ILE A 15 17.23 -12.47 -34.35
CA ILE A 15 15.84 -12.20 -33.94
C ILE A 15 15.80 -11.37 -32.63
N ILE A 16 16.66 -11.72 -31.68
CA ILE A 16 16.75 -10.98 -30.40
C ILE A 16 17.32 -9.57 -30.62
N ALA A 17 18.33 -9.43 -31.49
CA ALA A 17 18.94 -8.15 -31.83
C ALA A 17 17.92 -7.20 -32.48
N GLU A 18 17.16 -7.70 -33.45
CA GLU A 18 16.08 -6.97 -34.11
C GLU A 18 15.00 -6.52 -33.13
N ALA A 19 14.54 -7.42 -32.24
CA ALA A 19 13.52 -7.10 -31.24
C ALA A 19 14.00 -6.09 -30.17
N LEU A 20 15.31 -5.95 -29.97
CA LEU A 20 15.91 -5.02 -29.02
C LEU A 20 16.47 -3.76 -29.70
N GLU A 21 16.32 -3.63 -31.01
CA GLU A 21 16.86 -2.52 -31.83
C GLU A 21 18.38 -2.32 -31.67
N VAL A 22 19.13 -3.42 -31.55
CA VAL A 22 20.60 -3.43 -31.45
C VAL A 22 21.23 -4.27 -32.55
N MET A 23 22.52 -4.08 -32.82
CA MET A 23 23.24 -4.95 -33.75
C MET A 23 23.54 -6.31 -33.09
N PRO A 24 23.56 -7.43 -33.84
CA PRO A 24 23.87 -8.75 -33.28
C PRO A 24 25.24 -8.84 -32.60
N GLU A 25 26.19 -7.99 -33.02
CA GLU A 25 27.53 -7.90 -32.43
C GLU A 25 27.53 -7.24 -31.03
N ASP A 26 26.56 -6.38 -30.74
CA ASP A 26 26.45 -5.64 -29.47
C ASP A 26 25.83 -6.49 -28.34
N LEU A 27 25.37 -7.71 -28.66
CA LEU A 27 24.79 -8.66 -27.70
C LEU A 27 25.91 -9.43 -26.96
N GLU A 28 26.55 -8.75 -26.01
CA GLU A 28 27.67 -9.31 -25.21
C GLU A 28 27.21 -10.41 -24.22
N GLU A 29 26.09 -10.22 -23.51
CA GLU A 29 25.57 -11.20 -22.53
C GLU A 29 24.04 -11.22 -22.50
N ILE A 30 23.43 -12.39 -22.76
CA ILE A 30 21.96 -12.60 -22.65
C ILE A 30 21.66 -13.50 -21.45
N LYS A 31 21.02 -12.94 -20.41
CA LYS A 31 20.56 -13.70 -19.23
C LYS A 31 19.08 -14.05 -19.33
N ILE A 32 18.78 -15.28 -19.74
CA ILE A 32 17.40 -15.79 -19.78
C ILE A 32 17.01 -16.36 -18.41
N LYS A 33 16.00 -15.76 -17.77
CA LYS A 33 15.37 -16.31 -16.55
C LYS A 33 13.99 -16.84 -16.88
N ALA A 34 13.90 -18.15 -17.16
CA ALA A 34 12.63 -18.84 -17.29
C ALA A 34 12.15 -19.32 -15.90
N ASN A 35 10.97 -18.87 -15.48
CA ASN A 35 10.33 -19.32 -14.24
C ASN A 35 9.00 -20.00 -14.61
N SER A 36 8.83 -21.26 -14.23
CA SER A 36 7.59 -22.05 -14.47
C SER A 36 6.46 -21.75 -13.49
N TYR A 37 6.65 -20.81 -12.56
CA TYR A 37 5.64 -20.47 -11.57
C TYR A 37 4.44 -19.84 -12.27
N LYS A 38 3.30 -20.56 -12.29
CA LYS A 38 1.98 -19.94 -12.39
C LYS A 38 1.92 -18.95 -11.23
N LYS A 39 2.15 -17.67 -11.49
CA LYS A 39 2.02 -16.63 -10.47
C LYS A 39 0.57 -16.71 -9.97
N THR A 40 0.37 -17.14 -8.73
CA THR A 40 -0.89 -16.97 -8.05
C THR A 40 -1.12 -15.46 -7.95
N SER A 41 -2.05 -14.96 -8.76
CA SER A 41 -2.48 -13.56 -8.71
C SER A 41 -3.83 -13.48 -8.01
N PHE A 42 -4.07 -12.36 -7.35
CA PHE A 42 -5.41 -12.02 -6.89
C PHE A 42 -6.26 -11.62 -8.11
N ARG A 43 -7.55 -11.97 -8.09
CA ARG A 43 -8.50 -11.55 -9.14
C ARG A 43 -8.95 -10.11 -8.93
N ASP A 44 -9.11 -9.73 -7.68
CA ASP A 44 -9.52 -8.38 -7.29
C ASP A 44 -8.32 -7.52 -6.87
N ASP A 45 -8.55 -6.22 -6.89
CA ASP A 45 -7.70 -5.25 -6.23
C ASP A 45 -7.66 -5.50 -4.72
N PHE A 46 -6.54 -5.15 -4.10
CA PHE A 46 -6.37 -5.29 -2.66
C PHE A 46 -5.69 -4.07 -2.06
N SER A 47 -6.01 -3.84 -0.80
CA SER A 47 -5.38 -2.87 0.07
C SER A 47 -4.66 -3.63 1.19
N MET A 48 -3.38 -3.32 1.43
CA MET A 48 -2.62 -3.91 2.52
C MET A 48 -2.82 -3.10 3.78
N ILE A 49 -3.24 -3.75 4.86
CA ILE A 49 -3.51 -3.09 6.13
C ILE A 49 -2.47 -3.50 7.17
N PHE A 50 -1.91 -2.53 7.91
CA PHE A 50 -0.83 -2.80 8.88
C PHE A 50 -1.38 -3.25 10.23
N LYS A 51 -1.11 -4.52 10.57
CA LYS A 51 -1.60 -5.17 11.79
C LYS A 51 -1.41 -4.35 13.07
N GLY A 52 -0.23 -3.74 13.25
CA GLY A 52 0.08 -2.96 14.46
C GLY A 52 -0.86 -1.75 14.60
N ASN A 53 -0.89 -0.91 13.58
CA ASN A 53 -1.69 0.31 13.57
C ASN A 53 -3.20 0.02 13.51
N MET A 54 -3.62 -1.11 12.92
CA MET A 54 -5.02 -1.55 12.99
C MET A 54 -5.48 -1.91 14.38
N ALA A 55 -4.62 -2.58 15.15
CA ALA A 55 -4.95 -2.88 16.52
C ALA A 55 -5.09 -1.60 17.35
N THR A 56 -4.28 -0.57 17.06
CA THR A 56 -4.46 0.75 17.67
C THR A 56 -5.76 1.41 17.22
N LEU A 57 -6.03 1.48 15.91
CA LEU A 57 -7.27 2.03 15.34
C LEU A 57 -8.52 1.42 15.97
N ALA A 58 -8.54 0.10 16.15
CA ALA A 58 -9.67 -0.62 16.76
C ALA A 58 -9.85 -0.32 18.27
N ARG A 59 -8.82 0.18 18.96
CA ARG A 59 -8.88 0.60 20.36
C ARG A 59 -9.11 2.11 20.53
N MET A 60 -9.04 2.89 19.45
CA MET A 60 -9.33 4.31 19.51
C MET A 60 -10.80 4.52 19.85
N ASP A 61 -11.06 5.56 20.64
CA ASP A 61 -12.43 6.02 20.92
C ASP A 61 -12.97 6.79 19.72
N LEU A 62 -13.25 6.04 18.64
CA LEU A 62 -13.88 6.53 17.43
C LEU A 62 -15.38 6.34 17.51
N THR A 63 -16.14 7.31 17.00
CA THR A 63 -17.58 7.11 16.83
C THR A 63 -17.84 5.91 15.91
N PRO A 64 -18.92 5.13 16.12
CA PRO A 64 -19.26 4.00 15.24
C PRO A 64 -19.39 4.41 13.77
N THR A 65 -19.83 5.65 13.51
CA THR A 65 -19.92 6.23 12.18
C THR A 65 -18.53 6.45 11.58
N ALA A 66 -17.61 7.07 12.32
CA ALA A 66 -16.23 7.26 11.87
C ALA A 66 -15.54 5.92 11.59
N PHE A 67 -15.68 4.95 12.50
CA PHE A 67 -15.10 3.62 12.31
C PHE A 67 -15.62 2.92 11.05
N ARG A 68 -16.95 2.96 10.82
CA ARG A 68 -17.57 2.42 9.60
C ARG A 68 -17.05 3.11 8.33
N ILE A 69 -16.85 4.44 8.37
CA ILE A 69 -16.28 5.19 7.26
C ILE A 69 -14.83 4.73 7.01
N VAL A 70 -14.01 4.50 8.03
CA VAL A 70 -12.62 4.03 7.83
C VAL A 70 -12.57 2.69 7.10
N LEU A 71 -13.43 1.74 7.48
CA LEU A 71 -13.54 0.46 6.78
C LEU A 71 -13.92 0.65 5.31
N TYR A 72 -14.87 1.55 5.02
CA TYR A 72 -15.22 1.89 3.64
C TYR A 72 -14.05 2.53 2.88
N LEU A 73 -13.30 3.43 3.51
CA LEU A 73 -12.14 4.08 2.90
C LEU A 73 -11.09 3.07 2.44
N PHE A 74 -10.85 1.99 3.19
CA PHE A 74 -9.94 0.92 2.75
C PHE A 74 -10.33 0.26 1.41
N SER A 75 -11.63 0.32 1.05
CA SER A 75 -12.13 -0.22 -0.22
C SER A 75 -12.07 0.75 -1.39
N VAL A 76 -11.98 2.06 -1.14
CA VAL A 76 -12.01 3.10 -2.18
C VAL A 76 -10.68 3.83 -2.36
N ILE A 77 -9.69 3.57 -1.51
CA ILE A 77 -8.36 4.16 -1.68
C ILE A 77 -7.75 3.78 -3.03
N ASP A 78 -6.97 4.70 -3.60
CA ASP A 78 -6.18 4.44 -4.80
C ASP A 78 -4.67 4.52 -4.52
N TYR A 79 -3.85 4.20 -5.54
CA TYR A 79 -2.40 4.32 -5.48
C TYR A 79 -1.97 5.72 -5.02
N GLY A 80 -0.90 5.78 -4.21
CA GLY A 80 -0.51 7.02 -3.53
C GLY A 80 -1.42 7.39 -2.35
N ASN A 81 -2.33 6.49 -1.95
CA ASN A 81 -3.20 6.63 -0.78
C ASN A 81 -4.23 7.76 -0.88
N ILE A 82 -4.61 8.13 -2.10
CA ILE A 82 -5.62 9.16 -2.38
C ILE A 82 -7.01 8.57 -2.20
N ILE A 83 -7.96 9.40 -1.74
CA ILE A 83 -9.39 9.12 -1.87
C ILE A 83 -9.89 9.77 -3.16
N PRO A 84 -10.06 9.02 -4.26
CA PRO A 84 -10.51 9.58 -5.53
C PRO A 84 -11.90 10.20 -5.40
N ASP A 85 -12.12 11.34 -6.05
CA ASP A 85 -13.38 12.07 -6.05
C ASP A 85 -13.97 12.28 -4.64
N PHE A 86 -13.12 12.61 -3.67
CA PHE A 86 -13.49 12.76 -2.26
C PHE A 86 -14.77 13.59 -2.09
N SER A 87 -15.84 12.95 -1.61
CA SER A 87 -17.13 13.59 -1.38
C SER A 87 -17.84 12.98 -0.20
N GLN A 88 -18.02 13.77 0.86
CA GLN A 88 -18.77 13.35 2.05
C GLN A 88 -20.23 13.02 1.71
N SER A 89 -20.82 13.75 0.75
CA SER A 89 -22.19 13.49 0.30
C SER A 89 -22.32 12.16 -0.43
N ARG A 90 -21.33 11.79 -1.25
CA ARG A 90 -21.28 10.49 -1.91
C ARG A 90 -21.15 9.37 -0.88
N ILE A 91 -20.21 9.51 0.06
CA ILE A 91 -19.98 8.52 1.13
C ILE A 91 -21.23 8.36 2.02
N ALA A 92 -21.93 9.45 2.32
CA ALA A 92 -23.20 9.41 3.04
C ALA A 92 -24.24 8.57 2.29
N LYS A 93 -24.36 8.76 0.97
CA LYS A 93 -25.27 7.99 0.13
C LYS A 93 -24.86 6.52 0.06
N ASP A 94 -23.59 6.23 -0.21
CA ASP A 94 -23.07 4.87 -0.38
C ASP A 94 -23.23 4.02 0.90
N LEU A 95 -23.09 4.65 2.07
CA LEU A 95 -23.22 3.97 3.37
C LEU A 95 -24.62 4.06 4.00
N GLY A 96 -25.55 4.80 3.38
CA GLY A 96 -26.89 5.05 3.93
C GLY A 96 -26.85 5.83 5.25
N LEU A 97 -25.94 6.81 5.37
CA LEU A 97 -25.71 7.60 6.58
C LEU A 97 -26.27 9.03 6.44
N ASN A 98 -26.66 9.64 7.56
CA ASN A 98 -27.05 11.04 7.58
C ASN A 98 -25.83 11.95 7.31
N LYS A 99 -25.99 12.96 6.44
CA LYS A 99 -24.93 13.92 6.08
C LYS A 99 -24.30 14.62 7.30
N SER A 100 -25.09 14.97 8.32
CA SER A 100 -24.56 15.63 9.52
C SER A 100 -23.64 14.72 10.33
N ASN A 101 -24.00 13.45 10.48
CA ASN A 101 -23.19 12.43 11.15
C ASN A 101 -21.90 12.18 10.37
N VAL A 102 -21.99 12.09 9.04
CA VAL A 102 -20.82 11.91 8.17
C VAL A 102 -19.87 13.10 8.29
N SER A 103 -20.38 14.33 8.27
CA SER A 103 -19.56 15.53 8.43
C SER A 103 -18.81 15.57 9.76
N ARG A 104 -19.49 15.22 10.86
CA ARG A 104 -18.87 15.09 12.20
C ARG A 104 -17.80 14.00 12.21
N ALA A 105 -18.09 12.84 11.65
CA ALA A 105 -17.14 11.74 11.55
C ALA A 105 -15.90 12.15 10.73
N PHE A 106 -16.05 12.87 9.62
CA PHE A 106 -14.89 13.35 8.86
C PHE A 106 -14.02 14.30 9.66
N LYS A 107 -14.62 15.23 10.43
CA LYS A 107 -13.86 16.12 11.32
C LYS A 107 -13.02 15.32 12.31
N GLU A 108 -13.62 14.32 12.95
CA GLU A 108 -12.94 13.39 13.85
C GLU A 108 -11.78 12.64 13.15
N LEU A 109 -12.00 12.11 11.93
CA LEU A 109 -10.96 11.39 11.17
C LEU A 109 -9.76 12.28 10.81
N PHE A 110 -9.98 13.56 10.51
CA PHE A 110 -8.90 14.53 10.27
C PHE A 110 -8.17 14.92 11.57
N GLU A 111 -8.89 15.08 12.67
CA GLU A 111 -8.32 15.37 13.99
C GLU A 111 -7.40 14.24 14.46
N ARG A 112 -7.87 13.00 14.33
CA ARG A 112 -7.13 11.77 14.68
C ARG A 112 -6.03 11.40 13.67
N LYS A 113 -5.80 12.21 12.63
CA LYS A 113 -4.80 11.96 11.57
C LYS A 113 -4.97 10.61 10.85
N ILE A 114 -6.20 10.10 10.81
CA ILE A 114 -6.58 8.95 9.97
C ILE A 114 -6.70 9.43 8.52
N LEU A 115 -7.28 10.62 8.34
CA LEU A 115 -7.27 11.35 7.08
C LEU A 115 -6.32 12.53 7.15
N ILE A 116 -5.68 12.82 6.03
CA ILE A 116 -4.75 13.93 5.87
C ILE A 116 -5.22 14.74 4.67
N ARG A 117 -5.33 16.07 4.84
CA ARG A 117 -5.59 16.99 3.74
C ARG A 117 -4.29 17.70 3.41
N ASP A 118 -3.84 17.59 2.18
CA ASP A 118 -2.70 18.36 1.71
C ASP A 118 -3.16 19.75 1.29
N ALA A 119 -2.41 20.78 1.69
CA ALA A 119 -2.76 22.17 1.43
C ALA A 119 -2.37 22.63 0.02
N ILE A 120 -1.47 21.92 -0.66
CA ILE A 120 -0.91 22.30 -1.95
C ILE A 120 -1.80 21.78 -3.08
N ASP A 121 -2.13 20.48 -3.06
CA ASP A 121 -2.96 19.85 -4.10
C ASP A 121 -4.44 19.71 -3.70
N ASN A 122 -4.81 20.11 -2.47
CA ASN A 122 -6.15 20.03 -1.88
C ASN A 122 -6.74 18.60 -1.90
N GLN A 123 -5.89 17.57 -2.05
CA GLN A 123 -6.30 16.19 -2.02
C GLN A 123 -6.49 15.70 -0.58
N VAL A 124 -7.34 14.69 -0.45
CA VAL A 124 -7.53 13.97 0.80
C VAL A 124 -6.88 12.60 0.67
N TYR A 125 -6.01 12.31 1.62
CA TYR A 125 -5.26 11.08 1.72
C TYR A 125 -5.71 10.27 2.93
N LEU A 126 -5.76 8.96 2.78
CA LEU A 126 -5.78 8.05 3.93
C LEU A 126 -4.35 7.87 4.44
N ASN A 127 -4.16 7.93 5.76
CA ASN A 127 -2.84 7.77 6.34
C ASN A 127 -2.21 6.43 5.93
N SER A 128 -1.08 6.52 5.22
CA SER A 128 -0.36 5.36 4.68
C SER A 128 0.07 4.37 5.76
N ASN A 129 0.27 4.84 7.00
CA ASN A 129 0.62 3.97 8.12
C ASN A 129 -0.51 3.01 8.52
N LEU A 130 -1.76 3.26 8.11
CA LEU A 130 -2.89 2.37 8.35
C LEU A 130 -3.04 1.32 7.24
N CYS A 131 -3.01 1.79 6.00
CA CYS A 131 -3.36 1.01 4.83
C CYS A 131 -2.61 1.53 3.60
N VAL A 132 -2.34 0.69 2.60
CA VAL A 132 -1.76 1.10 1.32
C VAL A 132 -2.33 0.28 0.17
N LYS A 133 -2.66 0.93 -0.95
CA LYS A 133 -2.95 0.21 -2.20
C LYS A 133 -1.66 -0.01 -2.98
N GLY A 134 -1.30 -1.27 -3.17
CA GLY A 134 -0.10 -1.67 -3.89
C GLY A 134 1.19 -1.60 -3.07
N ILE A 135 2.32 -1.85 -3.75
CA ILE A 135 3.66 -1.91 -3.14
C ILE A 135 4.42 -0.64 -3.54
N PRO A 136 4.84 0.23 -2.60
CA PRO A 136 5.49 1.51 -2.93
C PRO A 136 6.70 1.42 -3.87
N ARG A 137 7.43 0.30 -3.86
CA ARG A 137 8.55 0.04 -4.78
C ARG A 137 8.14 0.09 -6.27
N ARG A 138 6.86 -0.03 -6.58
CA ARG A 138 6.31 0.01 -7.94
C ARG A 138 5.69 1.35 -8.33
N PHE A 139 5.77 2.36 -7.46
CA PHE A 139 5.19 3.67 -7.73
C PHE A 139 6.14 4.48 -8.62
N ASN A 140 5.57 5.26 -9.53
CA ASN A 140 6.30 6.32 -10.22
C ASN A 140 6.56 7.50 -9.26
N GLU A 141 7.28 8.53 -9.72
CA GLU A 141 7.67 9.66 -8.88
C GLU A 141 6.47 10.40 -8.29
N ASP A 142 5.43 10.65 -9.10
CA ASP A 142 4.21 11.33 -8.65
C ASP A 142 3.46 10.55 -7.56
N LEU A 143 3.25 9.24 -7.79
CA LEU A 143 2.60 8.37 -6.81
C LEU A 143 3.44 8.23 -5.54
N MET A 144 4.77 8.26 -5.67
CA MET A 144 5.68 8.27 -4.53
C MET A 144 5.59 9.57 -3.74
N ASP A 145 5.47 10.73 -4.40
CA ASP A 145 5.26 12.02 -3.73
C ASP A 145 3.95 12.02 -2.93
N LYS A 146 2.85 11.63 -3.57
CA LYS A 146 1.53 11.45 -2.95
C LYS A 146 1.58 10.48 -1.77
N PHE A 147 2.27 9.36 -1.92
CA PHE A 147 2.49 8.39 -0.86
C PHE A 147 3.30 8.96 0.31
N ARG A 148 4.29 9.82 0.06
CA ARG A 148 5.06 10.50 1.11
C ARG A 148 4.20 11.51 1.87
N LYS A 149 3.38 12.29 1.16
CA LYS A 149 2.43 13.26 1.76
C LYS A 149 1.40 12.60 2.67
N SER A 150 0.92 11.43 2.28
CA SER A 150 -0.04 10.64 3.07
C SER A 150 0.59 9.88 4.24
N ARG A 151 1.91 9.92 4.42
CA ARG A 151 2.59 9.22 5.51
C ARG A 151 2.84 10.16 6.68
N LEU A 152 1.98 10.06 7.69
CA LEU A 152 2.10 10.84 8.93
C LEU A 152 2.20 9.90 10.14
N GLU A 153 3.33 9.96 10.84
CA GLU A 153 3.52 9.29 12.12
C GLU A 153 2.89 10.12 13.24
N THR A 154 2.24 9.44 14.18
CA THR A 154 1.60 10.04 15.35
C THR A 154 1.87 9.17 16.58
N GLU A 155 1.43 9.64 17.75
CA GLU A 155 1.47 8.83 18.98
C GLU A 155 0.68 7.51 18.85
N ASP A 156 -0.40 7.53 18.06
CA ASP A 156 -1.25 6.36 17.80
C ASP A 156 -0.75 5.48 16.64
N PHE A 157 -0.13 6.09 15.62
CA PHE A 157 0.26 5.42 14.38
C PHE A 157 1.76 5.48 14.15
N ALA A 158 2.43 4.37 14.46
CA ALA A 158 3.85 4.21 14.19
C ALA A 158 4.14 4.12 12.69
N ASN A 159 5.32 4.55 12.27
CA ASN A 159 5.75 4.41 10.87
C ASN A 159 5.80 2.92 10.45
N SER A 160 4.99 2.56 9.46
CA SER A 160 4.89 1.17 8.95
C SER A 160 5.83 0.87 7.77
N PHE A 161 6.62 1.84 7.32
CA PHE A 161 7.48 1.70 6.15
C PHE A 161 8.95 1.92 6.46
N ASN A 162 9.76 0.95 6.04
CA ASN A 162 11.20 1.10 5.91
C ASN A 162 11.52 1.42 4.45
N PHE A 163 11.75 2.70 4.14
CA PHE A 163 12.38 3.03 2.89
C PHE A 163 13.82 2.55 2.96
N TYR A 164 14.22 1.69 2.02
CA TYR A 164 15.63 1.40 1.81
C TYR A 164 16.31 2.70 1.42
N ARG A 165 16.96 3.38 2.38
CA ARG A 165 18.08 4.26 2.05
C ARG A 165 19.15 3.33 1.49
N ALA A 166 19.57 3.53 0.25
CA ALA A 166 20.81 2.93 -0.23
C ALA A 166 21.94 3.45 0.69
N GLY A 167 22.24 2.75 1.79
CA GLY A 167 23.30 3.22 2.70
C GLY A 167 23.28 2.79 4.17
N SER A 168 22.26 2.13 4.75
CA SER A 168 22.36 1.68 6.15
C SER A 168 22.04 0.19 6.33
N LYS A 169 23.11 -0.61 6.35
CA LYS A 169 23.08 -1.98 6.86
C LYS A 169 23.03 -1.95 8.40
N THR A 170 21.89 -1.59 8.96
CA THR A 170 21.64 -1.82 10.39
C THR A 170 20.29 -2.49 10.52
N LYS A 171 20.32 -3.80 10.83
CA LYS A 171 19.11 -4.58 11.11
C LYS A 171 18.41 -3.95 12.32
N PRO A 172 17.11 -3.62 12.26
CA PRO A 172 16.39 -3.21 13.45
C PRO A 172 16.36 -4.38 14.45
N VAL A 173 16.70 -4.08 15.71
CA VAL A 173 16.64 -5.02 16.83
C VAL A 173 15.18 -5.44 17.00
N LYS A 174 14.93 -6.76 17.00
CA LYS A 174 13.59 -7.31 17.23
C LYS A 174 13.15 -6.95 18.65
N ASN A 175 12.10 -6.14 18.79
CA ASN A 175 11.40 -6.00 20.07
C ASN A 175 10.72 -7.34 20.44
N PRO A 176 10.75 -7.75 21.73
CA PRO A 176 10.21 -9.02 22.17
C PRO A 176 8.69 -9.05 21.97
N LYS A 177 8.21 -10.16 21.41
CA LYS A 177 6.78 -10.45 21.18
C LYS A 177 5.99 -10.25 22.47
N ARG A 178 5.10 -9.26 22.53
CA ARG A 178 4.00 -9.26 23.50
C ARG A 178 3.06 -10.41 23.12
N ARG A 179 3.00 -11.44 23.98
CA ARG A 179 2.01 -12.51 23.89
C ARG A 179 0.66 -11.89 24.26
N TYR A 180 -0.34 -12.02 23.40
CA TYR A 180 -1.72 -11.75 23.77
C TYR A 180 -2.26 -12.98 24.51
N PRO A 181 -3.01 -12.82 25.61
CA PRO A 181 -3.75 -13.91 26.21
C PRO A 181 -4.77 -14.44 25.19
N THR A 182 -4.82 -15.75 25.02
CA THR A 182 -5.93 -16.43 24.34
C THR A 182 -7.07 -16.56 25.34
N ASP A 183 -7.95 -15.57 25.38
CA ASP A 183 -9.21 -15.71 26.08
C ASP A 183 -10.15 -16.54 25.20
N GLY A 184 -10.40 -17.78 25.62
CA GLY A 184 -11.37 -18.66 25.00
C GLY A 184 -12.77 -18.13 25.25
N ILE A 185 -13.33 -17.42 24.27
CA ILE A 185 -14.76 -17.11 24.24
C ILE A 185 -15.45 -18.35 23.66
N PRO A 186 -16.29 -19.07 24.43
CA PRO A 186 -17.10 -20.15 23.88
C PRO A 186 -18.07 -19.57 22.86
N PHE A 187 -18.17 -20.19 21.70
CA PHE A 187 -19.27 -19.97 20.78
C PHE A 187 -20.36 -20.98 21.18
N ASP A 188 -21.45 -20.48 21.75
CA ASP A 188 -22.71 -21.24 21.85
C ASP A 188 -23.36 -21.40 20.46
#